data_AF-A0A8B9HW32-F1
#
_entry.id   AF-A0A8B9HW32-F1
#
_cell.length_a   1.000
_cell.length_b   1.000
_cell.length_c   1.000
_cell.angle_alpha   90.00
_cell.angle_beta   90.00
_cell.angle_gamma   90.00
#
_symmetry.space_group_name_H-M   'P 1'
#
loop_
_entity.id
_entity.type
_entity.pdbx_description
1 polymer ?
#
loop_
_entity_poly.entity_id
_entity_poly.type
_entity_poly.pdbx_seq_one_letter_code
_entity_poly.pdbx_strand_id
1 'polypeptide(L)'
;MQRTGSFKIRGVANQFARKAKGGHFVTMSAGNYGKSFAFASKHYGTKGKVVMPETAPISRSLLIQSFGIEVERVPTPRLLDVVNHCVQEENMTFMHSFNDPDLITGHARYLTIYCSLGFEVLEVVPNPDIVVVCCGGGGLLAGVAAAIKLSGCDETKIYGVEPEGGKEFNYFLSKNLIFFKNGNKKNI
;
A
#
# COMPACT_ATOMS: atom_id res chain seq x y z
N MET A 1 -0.74 -1.34 18.96
CA MET A 1 -1.63 -1.63 17.81
C MET A 1 -1.86 -0.35 17.01
N GLN A 2 -1.97 -0.41 15.67
CA GLN A 2 -2.07 0.79 14.81
C GLN A 2 -3.48 1.42 14.81
N ARG A 3 -3.58 2.76 14.75
CA ARG A 3 -4.86 3.51 14.91
C ARG A 3 -5.98 3.12 13.94
N THR A 4 -5.68 2.69 12.71
CA THR A 4 -6.71 2.25 11.75
C THR A 4 -6.95 0.73 11.76
N GLY A 5 -6.26 -0.02 12.63
CA GLY A 5 -6.26 -1.48 12.66
C GLY A 5 -5.41 -2.14 11.57
N SER A 6 -4.59 -1.39 10.84
CA SER A 6 -3.69 -1.94 9.81
C SER A 6 -2.44 -1.08 9.60
N PHE A 7 -1.42 -1.63 8.94
CA PHE A 7 -0.19 -0.91 8.59
C PHE A 7 -0.37 0.18 7.53
N LYS A 8 -1.47 0.14 6.75
CA LYS A 8 -1.71 1.04 5.60
C LYS A 8 -1.71 2.53 5.99
N ILE A 9 -2.01 2.88 7.25
CA ILE A 9 -1.96 4.26 7.72
C ILE A 9 -0.54 4.86 7.69
N ARG A 10 0.53 4.08 7.91
CA ARG A 10 1.92 4.59 7.83
C ARG A 10 2.21 5.14 6.43
N GLY A 11 1.82 4.37 5.41
CA GLY A 11 1.95 4.75 4.00
C GLY A 11 1.08 5.94 3.61
N VAL A 12 -0.21 5.87 3.91
CA VAL A 12 -1.18 6.93 3.59
C VAL A 12 -0.81 8.25 4.25
N ALA A 13 -0.44 8.24 5.54
CA ALA A 13 -0.05 9.46 6.24
C ALA A 13 1.16 10.15 5.58
N ASN A 14 2.09 9.41 4.97
CA ASN A 14 3.17 10.03 4.20
C ASN A 14 2.68 10.65 2.88
N GLN A 15 1.83 9.96 2.11
CA GLN A 15 1.27 10.56 0.89
C GLN A 15 0.56 11.88 1.22
N PHE A 16 -0.29 11.89 2.26
CA PHE A 16 -0.94 13.13 2.71
C PHE A 16 0.09 14.15 3.19
N ALA A 17 1.06 13.80 4.04
CA ALA A 17 2.10 14.75 4.48
C ALA A 17 2.89 15.41 3.31
N ARG A 18 2.98 14.74 2.16
CA ARG A 18 3.68 15.22 0.96
C ARG A 18 2.78 15.99 -0.01
N LYS A 19 1.49 15.65 -0.08
CA LYS A 19 0.53 16.15 -1.09
C LYS A 19 -0.56 17.07 -0.53
N ALA A 20 -0.85 17.03 0.77
CA ALA A 20 -2.06 17.61 1.39
C ALA A 20 -2.10 19.14 1.60
N LYS A 21 -1.25 19.93 0.92
CA LYS A 21 -1.38 21.40 0.96
C LYS A 21 -2.60 21.86 0.14
N GLY A 22 -3.79 21.77 0.74
CA GLY A 22 -5.07 22.25 0.17
C GLY A 22 -5.70 21.35 -0.91
N GLY A 23 -5.18 20.13 -1.11
CA GLY A 23 -5.62 19.25 -2.21
C GLY A 23 -7.01 18.62 -2.02
N HIS A 24 -7.64 18.29 -3.15
CA HIS A 24 -8.83 17.46 -3.26
C HIS A 24 -8.40 16.07 -3.79
N PHE A 25 -8.71 14.98 -3.08
CA PHE A 25 -8.13 13.66 -3.38
C PHE A 25 -9.16 12.60 -3.72
N VAL A 26 -8.88 11.78 -4.73
CA VAL A 26 -9.69 10.59 -5.07
C VAL A 26 -8.89 9.31 -4.88
N THR A 27 -9.52 8.23 -4.44
CA THR A 27 -8.89 6.90 -4.45
C THR A 27 -9.89 5.77 -4.70
N MET A 28 -9.37 4.61 -5.10
CA MET A 28 -10.14 3.40 -5.40
C MET A 28 -9.78 2.30 -4.39
N SER A 29 -10.56 2.16 -3.30
CA SER A 29 -10.34 1.09 -2.32
C SER A 29 -11.49 0.86 -1.34
N ALA A 30 -12.12 -0.32 -1.41
CA ALA A 30 -13.03 -0.84 -0.40
C ALA A 30 -12.34 -1.42 0.86
N GLY A 31 -11.04 -1.18 1.05
CA GLY A 31 -10.20 -1.93 2.00
C GLY A 31 -9.57 -1.08 3.10
N ASN A 32 -8.56 -1.67 3.75
CA ASN A 32 -7.75 -1.01 4.79
C ASN A 32 -7.08 0.28 4.31
N TYR A 33 -6.79 0.40 3.00
CA TYR A 33 -6.32 1.65 2.41
C TYR A 33 -7.43 2.71 2.40
N GLY A 34 -8.63 2.41 1.88
CA GLY A 34 -9.78 3.35 1.88
C GLY A 34 -10.13 3.87 3.29
N LYS A 35 -10.14 2.98 4.30
CA LYS A 35 -10.28 3.37 5.71
C LYS A 35 -9.15 4.31 6.18
N SER A 36 -7.91 4.03 5.80
CA SER A 36 -6.76 4.85 6.21
C SER A 36 -6.71 6.19 5.48
N PHE A 37 -7.14 6.24 4.21
CA PHE A 37 -7.34 7.45 3.42
C PHE A 37 -8.42 8.35 4.04
N ALA A 38 -9.57 7.78 4.41
CA ALA A 38 -10.66 8.49 5.06
C ALA A 38 -10.21 9.14 6.39
N PHE A 39 -9.51 8.36 7.23
CA PHE A 39 -8.93 8.85 8.48
C PHE A 39 -7.89 9.96 8.23
N ALA A 40 -7.00 9.79 7.24
CA ALA A 40 -5.98 10.78 6.92
C ALA A 40 -6.60 12.09 6.37
N SER A 41 -7.57 12.01 5.47
CA SER A 41 -8.24 13.19 4.91
C SER A 41 -8.91 14.02 6.01
N LYS A 42 -9.58 13.36 6.97
CA LYS A 42 -10.12 14.02 8.17
C LYS A 42 -9.03 14.66 9.03
N HIS A 43 -7.89 13.99 9.20
CA HIS A 43 -6.79 14.49 10.03
C HIS A 43 -6.06 15.70 9.43
N TYR A 44 -5.89 15.72 8.10
CA TYR A 44 -5.24 16.82 7.38
C TYR A 44 -6.21 17.93 6.93
N GLY A 45 -7.52 17.79 7.21
CA GLY A 45 -8.53 18.79 6.83
C GLY A 45 -8.79 18.90 5.33
N THR A 46 -8.49 17.85 4.57
CA THR A 46 -8.63 17.83 3.11
C THR A 46 -9.96 17.22 2.67
N LYS A 47 -10.46 17.64 1.51
CA LYS A 47 -11.59 16.98 0.86
C LYS A 47 -11.13 15.68 0.19
N GLY A 48 -12.00 14.67 0.14
CA GLY A 48 -11.72 13.49 -0.66
C GLY A 48 -12.90 12.58 -0.93
N LYS A 49 -12.74 11.73 -1.96
CA LYS A 49 -13.72 10.75 -2.45
C LYS A 49 -13.09 9.36 -2.51
N VAL A 50 -13.77 8.35 -1.98
CA VAL A 50 -13.40 6.93 -2.14
C VAL A 50 -14.39 6.26 -3.09
N VAL A 51 -13.90 5.89 -4.27
CA VAL A 51 -14.62 5.03 -5.21
C VAL A 51 -14.42 3.58 -4.78
N MET A 52 -15.49 2.79 -4.76
CA MET A 52 -15.42 1.37 -4.39
C MET A 52 -16.46 0.53 -5.16
N PRO A 53 -16.20 -0.78 -5.39
CA PRO A 53 -17.17 -1.63 -6.06
C PRO A 53 -18.47 -1.73 -5.25
N GLU A 54 -19.60 -1.77 -5.94
CA GLU A 54 -20.92 -1.98 -5.34
C GLU A 54 -21.00 -3.30 -4.54
N THR A 55 -20.22 -4.31 -4.92
CA THR A 55 -20.08 -5.60 -4.21
C THR A 55 -19.35 -5.47 -2.86
N ALA A 56 -18.75 -4.32 -2.54
CA ALA A 56 -18.13 -4.09 -1.24
C ALA A 56 -19.19 -4.10 -0.10
N PRO A 57 -18.87 -4.67 1.08
CA PRO A 57 -19.79 -4.66 2.21
C PRO A 57 -20.19 -3.24 2.65
N ILE A 58 -21.49 -3.02 2.83
CA ILE A 58 -22.08 -1.71 3.22
C ILE A 58 -21.48 -1.17 4.53
N SER A 59 -21.10 -2.06 5.45
CA SER A 59 -20.40 -1.69 6.69
C SER A 59 -19.07 -0.94 6.44
N ARG A 60 -18.39 -1.20 5.32
CA ARG A 60 -17.17 -0.50 4.94
C ARG A 60 -17.45 0.87 4.33
N SER A 61 -18.49 1.03 3.51
CA SER A 61 -18.88 2.34 2.97
C SER A 61 -19.33 3.26 4.11
N LEU A 62 -20.17 2.78 5.03
CA LEU A 62 -20.62 3.55 6.20
C LEU A 62 -19.45 3.95 7.11
N LEU A 63 -18.51 3.04 7.38
CA LEU A 63 -17.32 3.34 8.18
C LEU A 63 -16.45 4.42 7.51
N ILE A 64 -16.28 4.36 6.18
CA ILE A 64 -15.49 5.34 5.42
C ILE A 64 -16.21 6.70 5.40
N GLN A 65 -17.52 6.73 5.17
CA GLN A 65 -18.37 7.93 5.24
C GLN A 65 -18.35 8.58 6.64
N SER A 66 -18.24 7.81 7.73
CA SER A 66 -18.18 8.35 9.10
C SER A 66 -16.96 9.25 9.37
N PHE A 67 -15.94 9.21 8.52
CA PHE A 67 -14.81 10.15 8.57
C PHE A 67 -15.10 11.50 7.89
N GLY A 68 -16.28 11.70 7.28
CA GLY A 68 -16.66 12.94 6.63
C GLY A 68 -16.12 13.09 5.21
N ILE A 69 -15.91 11.97 4.51
CA ILE A 69 -15.49 11.95 3.09
C ILE A 69 -16.55 11.31 2.21
N GLU A 70 -16.54 11.66 0.93
CA GLU A 70 -17.47 11.11 -0.05
C GLU A 70 -17.14 9.66 -0.37
N VAL A 71 -18.19 8.85 -0.61
CA VAL A 71 -18.05 7.46 -1.03
C VAL A 71 -18.98 7.20 -2.21
N GLU A 72 -18.39 6.79 -3.32
CA GLU A 72 -19.12 6.42 -4.53
C GLU A 72 -19.03 4.91 -4.73
N ARG A 73 -20.19 4.27 -4.94
CA ARG A 73 -20.31 2.83 -5.17
C ARG A 73 -20.74 2.59 -6.60
N VAL A 74 -19.90 1.93 -7.40
CA VAL A 74 -20.16 1.66 -8.82
C VAL A 74 -19.81 0.21 -9.18
N PRO A 75 -20.31 -0.33 -10.31
CA PRO A 75 -19.87 -1.63 -10.81
C PRO A 75 -18.36 -1.66 -11.04
N THR A 76 -17.71 -2.80 -10.74
CA THR A 76 -16.24 -2.95 -10.83
C THR A 76 -15.62 -2.43 -12.14
N PRO A 77 -16.20 -2.66 -13.34
CA PRO A 77 -15.63 -2.15 -14.59
C PRO A 77 -15.54 -0.62 -14.67
N ARG A 78 -16.44 0.12 -13.98
CA ARG A 78 -16.52 1.59 -14.02
C ARG A 78 -15.64 2.31 -12.99
N LEU A 79 -14.97 1.56 -12.11
CA LEU A 79 -14.20 2.18 -11.02
C LEU A 79 -13.10 3.13 -11.54
N LEU A 80 -12.42 2.74 -12.62
CA LEU A 80 -11.37 3.54 -13.22
C LEU A 80 -11.94 4.75 -13.99
N ASP A 81 -13.09 4.59 -14.65
CA ASP A 81 -13.77 5.67 -15.38
C ASP A 81 -14.17 6.81 -14.44
N VAL A 82 -14.74 6.47 -13.27
CA VAL A 82 -15.10 7.45 -12.23
C VAL A 82 -13.85 8.15 -11.67
N VAL A 83 -12.78 7.40 -11.41
CA VAL A 83 -11.51 7.99 -10.96
C VAL A 83 -10.95 8.95 -12.00
N ASN A 84 -10.97 8.57 -13.29
CA ASN A 84 -10.49 9.42 -14.38
C ASN A 84 -11.35 10.70 -14.50
N HIS A 85 -12.67 10.59 -14.41
CA HIS A 85 -13.59 11.74 -14.38
C HIS A 85 -13.28 12.68 -13.20
N CYS A 86 -13.10 12.15 -11.99
CA CYS A 86 -12.71 12.93 -10.82
C CYS A 86 -11.37 13.67 -11.02
N VAL A 87 -10.41 13.04 -11.71
CA VAL A 87 -9.10 13.65 -12.00
C VAL A 87 -9.19 14.74 -13.08
N GLN A 88 -9.95 14.49 -14.15
CA GLN A 88 -10.02 15.37 -15.32
C GLN A 88 -10.98 16.55 -15.13
N GLU A 89 -12.17 16.29 -14.59
CA GLU A 89 -13.27 17.27 -14.50
C GLU A 89 -13.38 17.91 -13.11
N GLU A 90 -13.17 17.14 -12.03
CA GLU A 90 -13.26 17.64 -10.65
C GLU A 90 -11.90 18.13 -10.07
N ASN A 91 -10.84 18.12 -10.90
CA ASN A 91 -9.47 18.50 -10.54
C ASN A 91 -8.94 17.79 -9.27
N MET A 92 -9.30 16.50 -9.10
CA MET A 92 -8.88 15.69 -7.96
C MET A 92 -7.53 15.01 -8.23
N THR A 93 -6.68 14.91 -7.21
CA THR A 93 -5.44 14.11 -7.29
C THR A 93 -5.75 12.66 -6.95
N PHE A 94 -5.51 11.73 -7.89
CA PHE A 94 -5.64 10.29 -7.60
C PHE A 94 -4.50 9.80 -6.69
N MET A 95 -4.87 9.22 -5.55
CA MET A 95 -3.95 8.61 -4.59
C MET A 95 -3.98 7.10 -4.75
N HIS A 96 -3.00 6.55 -5.48
CA HIS A 96 -2.93 5.12 -5.77
C HIS A 96 -2.75 4.30 -4.49
N SER A 97 -3.46 3.18 -4.37
CA SER A 97 -3.50 2.34 -3.14
C SER A 97 -2.32 1.37 -2.94
N PHE A 98 -1.38 1.37 -3.89
CA PHE A 98 -0.13 0.60 -3.85
C PHE A 98 0.99 1.23 -4.71
N ASN A 99 0.71 1.62 -5.96
CA ASN A 99 1.70 2.17 -6.90
C ASN A 99 1.81 3.70 -6.80
N ASP A 100 2.34 4.20 -5.68
CA ASP A 100 2.64 5.62 -5.47
C ASP A 100 3.98 5.73 -4.73
N PRO A 101 4.99 6.46 -5.26
CA PRO A 101 6.28 6.61 -4.60
C PRO A 101 6.18 7.14 -3.17
N ASP A 102 5.28 8.07 -2.84
CA ASP A 102 5.10 8.52 -1.46
C ASP A 102 4.38 7.48 -0.60
N LEU A 103 3.58 6.58 -1.18
CA LEU A 103 2.97 5.46 -0.46
C LEU A 103 3.98 4.36 -0.16
N ILE A 104 4.79 3.99 -1.15
CA ILE A 104 5.84 2.98 -1.03
C ILE A 104 6.91 3.49 -0.09
N THR A 105 7.42 4.71 -0.36
CA THR A 105 8.30 5.43 0.55
C THR A 105 7.64 5.51 1.91
N GLY A 106 6.34 5.80 2.03
CA GLY A 106 5.54 5.90 3.26
C GLY A 106 5.44 4.62 4.10
N HIS A 107 5.13 3.48 3.48
CA HIS A 107 5.17 2.17 4.12
C HIS A 107 6.58 1.84 4.57
N ALA A 108 7.55 2.26 3.77
CA ALA A 108 8.95 2.24 4.14
C ALA A 108 9.36 3.43 5.03
N ARG A 109 8.57 4.50 5.34
CA ARG A 109 9.11 5.89 5.62
C ARG A 109 9.53 6.13 7.05
N TYR A 110 10.36 5.20 7.41
CA TYR A 110 11.56 5.39 8.15
C TYR A 110 12.79 5.15 7.19
N LEU A 111 12.67 4.83 5.89
CA LEU A 111 13.75 4.39 4.95
C LEU A 111 14.93 5.37 4.74
N THR A 112 14.77 6.65 5.08
CA THR A 112 15.87 7.64 5.01
C THR A 112 16.64 7.77 6.34
N ILE A 113 16.25 7.06 7.42
CA ILE A 113 17.06 6.97 8.67
C ILE A 113 16.66 5.84 9.67
N TYR A 114 15.37 5.50 9.75
CA TYR A 114 14.61 4.54 10.57
C TYR A 114 14.37 3.01 10.27
N CYS A 115 14.23 2.56 9.00
CA CYS A 115 13.21 1.57 8.54
C CYS A 115 12.35 0.73 9.56
N SER A 116 11.27 1.33 10.09
CA SER A 116 10.56 0.97 11.33
C SER A 116 10.18 -0.50 11.54
N LEU A 117 9.52 -1.17 10.59
CA LEU A 117 9.04 -2.55 10.84
C LEU A 117 10.15 -3.60 10.70
N GLY A 118 11.18 -3.31 9.88
CA GLY A 118 12.37 -4.14 9.85
C GLY A 118 13.20 -3.93 11.11
N PHE A 119 13.43 -2.68 11.52
CA PHE A 119 14.13 -2.38 12.76
C PHE A 119 13.37 -2.79 14.03
N GLU A 120 12.03 -2.64 14.11
CA GLU A 120 11.23 -3.20 15.22
C GLU A 120 11.40 -4.73 15.33
N VAL A 121 11.59 -5.43 14.20
CA VAL A 121 11.93 -6.87 14.18
C VAL A 121 13.39 -7.11 14.56
N LEU A 122 14.34 -6.27 14.13
CA LEU A 122 15.77 -6.40 14.46
C LEU A 122 16.11 -5.97 15.91
N GLU A 123 15.37 -5.04 16.50
CA GLU A 123 15.46 -4.67 17.92
C GLU A 123 15.05 -5.83 18.83
N VAL A 124 14.11 -6.67 18.36
CA VAL A 124 13.67 -7.88 19.07
C VAL A 124 14.49 -9.11 18.68
N VAL A 125 14.95 -9.20 17.43
CA VAL A 125 15.70 -10.33 16.85
C VAL A 125 16.80 -9.80 15.90
N PRO A 126 18.01 -9.47 16.40
CA PRO A 126 19.02 -8.73 15.64
C PRO A 126 19.60 -9.40 14.38
N ASN A 127 19.41 -10.71 14.19
CA ASN A 127 19.80 -11.44 12.99
C ASN A 127 18.81 -12.61 12.78
N PRO A 128 17.67 -12.40 12.11
CA PRO A 128 16.71 -13.46 11.84
C PRO A 128 17.16 -14.28 10.62
N ASP A 129 17.16 -15.61 10.71
CA ASP A 129 17.45 -16.47 9.54
C ASP A 129 16.39 -16.32 8.44
N ILE A 130 15.13 -16.14 8.86
CA ILE A 130 13.95 -16.14 8.00
C ILE A 130 12.98 -15.04 8.45
N VAL A 131 12.52 -14.22 7.50
CA VAL A 131 11.43 -13.25 7.69
C VAL A 131 10.33 -13.52 6.68
N VAL A 132 9.10 -13.64 7.18
CA VAL A 132 7.90 -13.96 6.36
C VAL A 132 6.97 -12.75 6.36
N VAL A 133 6.59 -12.29 5.18
CA VAL A 133 5.83 -11.04 4.98
C VAL A 133 4.62 -11.30 4.08
N CYS A 134 3.43 -10.89 4.53
CA CYS A 134 2.23 -10.96 3.69
C CYS A 134 2.40 -10.05 2.45
N CYS A 135 2.20 -10.63 1.28
CA CYS A 135 2.29 -9.96 -0.01
C CYS A 135 0.91 -9.78 -0.67
N GLY A 136 0.88 -8.96 -1.71
CA GLY A 136 -0.26 -8.52 -2.48
C GLY A 136 0.33 -7.57 -3.54
N GLY A 137 0.02 -6.28 -3.48
CA GLY A 137 0.72 -5.28 -4.33
C GLY A 137 2.21 -5.00 -3.99
N GLY A 138 2.98 -5.96 -3.46
CA GLY A 138 4.45 -5.92 -3.28
C GLY A 138 5.04 -4.95 -2.24
N GLY A 139 4.43 -3.78 -2.01
CA GLY A 139 5.08 -2.66 -1.31
C GLY A 139 5.51 -2.91 0.15
N LEU A 140 4.82 -3.79 0.88
CA LEU A 140 5.24 -4.16 2.25
C LEU A 140 6.48 -5.06 2.23
N LEU A 141 6.47 -6.08 1.36
CA LEU A 141 7.60 -7.00 1.16
C LEU A 141 8.85 -6.23 0.72
N ALA A 142 8.72 -5.31 -0.24
CA ALA A 142 9.83 -4.47 -0.69
C ALA A 142 10.41 -3.59 0.43
N GLY A 143 9.56 -2.95 1.25
CA GLY A 143 10.02 -2.12 2.37
C GLY A 143 10.73 -2.91 3.46
N VAL A 144 10.20 -4.10 3.83
CA VAL A 144 10.84 -4.99 4.81
C VAL A 144 12.15 -5.58 4.28
N ALA A 145 12.18 -5.97 3.00
CA ALA A 145 13.39 -6.50 2.38
C ALA A 145 14.52 -5.46 2.32
N ALA A 146 14.19 -4.22 1.93
CA ALA A 146 15.15 -3.12 1.94
C ALA A 146 15.66 -2.83 3.36
N ALA A 147 14.80 -2.86 4.38
CA ALA A 147 15.20 -2.66 5.77
C ALA A 147 16.28 -3.65 6.21
N ILE A 148 16.01 -4.95 6.02
CA ILE A 148 16.87 -6.04 6.51
C ILE A 148 18.24 -6.01 5.81
N LYS A 149 18.27 -5.83 4.49
CA LYS A 149 19.54 -5.79 3.74
C LYS A 149 20.36 -4.52 4.04
N LEU A 150 19.72 -3.35 4.12
CA LEU A 150 20.41 -2.11 4.50
C LEU A 150 20.90 -2.11 5.96
N SER A 151 20.44 -3.04 6.79
CA SER A 151 20.91 -3.23 8.17
C SER A 151 22.08 -4.20 8.30
N GLY A 152 22.58 -4.77 7.20
CA GLY A 152 23.68 -5.73 7.18
C GLY A 152 23.27 -7.20 7.35
N CYS A 153 21.97 -7.51 7.40
CA CYS A 153 21.46 -8.88 7.52
C CYS A 153 21.37 -9.57 6.14
N ASP A 154 22.52 -9.71 5.46
CA ASP A 154 22.59 -10.22 4.08
C ASP A 154 22.27 -11.71 3.96
N GLU A 155 22.44 -12.50 5.02
CA GLU A 155 22.07 -13.92 5.06
C GLU A 155 20.57 -14.18 5.31
N THR A 156 19.83 -13.19 5.83
CA THR A 156 18.39 -13.34 6.13
C THR A 156 17.57 -13.63 4.87
N LYS A 157 16.80 -14.73 4.88
CA LYS A 157 15.89 -15.12 3.80
C LYS A 157 14.53 -14.47 4.00
N ILE A 158 14.01 -13.82 2.95
CA ILE A 158 12.77 -13.04 3.04
C ILE A 158 11.74 -13.64 2.08
N TYR A 159 10.59 -14.05 2.62
CA TYR A 159 9.53 -14.73 1.88
C TYR A 159 8.25 -13.90 1.83
N GLY A 160 7.75 -13.66 0.62
CA GLY A 160 6.42 -13.10 0.38
C GLY A 160 5.35 -14.20 0.41
N VAL A 161 4.29 -14.02 1.20
CA VAL A 161 3.15 -14.95 1.27
C VAL A 161 1.91 -14.33 0.66
N GLU A 162 1.40 -14.92 -0.41
CA GLU A 162 0.14 -14.56 -1.07
C GLU A 162 -0.91 -15.66 -0.88
N PRO A 163 -2.22 -15.34 -0.82
CA PRO A 163 -3.28 -16.34 -0.85
C PRO A 163 -3.36 -16.99 -2.25
N GLU A 164 -3.73 -18.27 -2.32
CA GLU A 164 -3.74 -19.01 -3.59
C GLU A 164 -4.64 -18.41 -4.68
N GLY A 165 -5.73 -17.73 -4.27
CA GLY A 165 -6.64 -17.02 -5.17
C GLY A 165 -6.24 -15.57 -5.51
N GLY A 166 -5.06 -15.10 -5.09
CA GLY A 166 -4.63 -13.69 -5.22
C GLY A 166 -3.15 -13.53 -5.56
N LYS A 167 -2.64 -14.31 -6.52
CA LYS A 167 -1.22 -14.43 -6.93
C LYS A 167 -0.71 -13.26 -7.81
N GLU A 168 -1.11 -12.02 -7.53
CA GLU A 168 -0.78 -10.88 -8.40
C GLU A 168 0.74 -10.61 -8.45
N PHE A 169 1.44 -10.70 -7.32
CA PHE A 169 2.89 -10.48 -7.27
C PHE A 169 3.68 -11.66 -7.83
N ASN A 170 3.29 -12.90 -7.52
CA ASN A 170 3.93 -14.10 -8.07
C ASN A 170 3.80 -14.16 -9.61
N TYR A 171 2.65 -13.77 -10.16
CA TYR A 171 2.45 -13.65 -11.61
C TYR A 171 3.30 -12.53 -12.22
N PHE A 172 3.48 -11.40 -11.52
CA PHE A 172 4.38 -10.33 -11.96
C PHE A 172 5.86 -10.77 -11.96
N LEU A 173 6.32 -11.41 -10.87
CA LEU A 173 7.70 -11.89 -10.74
C LEU A 173 8.04 -12.94 -11.80
N SER A 174 7.14 -13.91 -12.04
CA SER A 174 7.36 -14.98 -13.03
C SER A 174 7.38 -14.52 -14.48
N LYS A 175 6.84 -13.33 -14.79
CA LYS A 175 6.89 -12.74 -16.14
C LYS A 175 7.97 -11.67 -16.34
N ASN A 176 8.36 -10.94 -15.30
CA ASN A 176 9.23 -9.75 -15.44
C ASN A 176 10.60 -9.85 -14.76
N LEU A 177 10.91 -10.91 -13.98
CA LEU A 177 12.26 -11.13 -13.46
C LEU A 177 12.94 -12.33 -14.12
N ILE A 178 13.98 -12.04 -14.91
CA ILE A 178 15.01 -13.03 -15.23
C ILE A 178 15.77 -13.34 -13.94
N PHE A 179 15.58 -14.53 -13.39
CA PHE A 179 16.36 -15.01 -12.26
C PHE A 179 17.83 -15.22 -12.69
N PHE A 180 18.71 -14.30 -12.29
CA PHE A 180 20.15 -14.58 -12.24
C PHE A 180 20.45 -15.52 -11.07
N LYS A 181 20.12 -16.80 -11.25
CA LYS A 181 20.53 -17.88 -10.35
C LYS A 181 21.88 -18.41 -10.83
N ASN A 182 22.92 -18.22 -10.03
CA ASN A 182 24.31 -18.69 -10.20
C ASN A 182 24.67 -19.32 -11.56
N GLY A 183 25.15 -18.49 -12.48
CA GLY A 183 26.11 -18.90 -13.51
C GLY A 183 25.66 -19.86 -14.61
N ASN A 184 24.41 -20.32 -14.66
CA ASN A 184 23.94 -21.18 -15.76
C ASN A 184 22.49 -20.88 -16.19
N LYS A 185 22.36 -20.33 -17.40
CA LYS A 185 21.07 -20.21 -18.09
C LYS A 185 20.53 -21.59 -18.45
N LYS A 186 19.33 -21.93 -17.99
CA LYS A 186 18.43 -22.82 -18.71
C LYS A 186 17.08 -22.11 -18.85
N ASN A 187 16.66 -21.93 -20.10
CA ASN A 187 15.33 -21.41 -20.42
C ASN A 187 14.27 -22.44 -20.03
N ILE A 188 13.08 -21.93 -19.73
CA ILE A 188 11.81 -22.62 -19.96
C ILE A 188 11.21 -21.95 -21.19
#